data_AF-A0A955LA00-F1
#
_entry.id   AF-A0A955LA00-F1
#
_cell.length_a   1.000
_cell.length_b   1.000
_cell.length_c   1.000
_cell.angle_alpha   90.00
_cell.angle_beta   90.00
_cell.angle_gamma   90.00
#
_symmetry.space_group_name_H-M   'P 1'
#
loop_
_entity.id
_entity.type
_entity.pdbx_description
1 polymer ?
#
loop_
_entity_poly.entity_id
_entity_poly.type
_entity_poly.pdbx_seq_one_letter_code
_entity_poly.pdbx_strand_id
1 'polypeptide(L)' 'MIKKLIAPLQKILLQKKLCPACTSDLTKEKDRKTRRADTEVVTCKCGRIFIYDKDLDIYRRALEEEV' A
#
# COMPACT_ATOMS: atom_id res chain seq x y z
N MET A 1 2.91 -2.00 -31.69
CA MET A 1 1.82 -2.58 -30.87
C MET A 1 2.40 -3.00 -29.52
N ILE A 2 2.46 -2.07 -28.58
CA ILE A 2 2.88 -2.36 -27.20
C ILE A 2 1.70 -3.11 -26.59
N LYS A 3 1.84 -4.42 -26.41
CA LYS A 3 0.88 -5.25 -25.67
C LYS A 3 0.50 -4.46 -24.42
N LYS A 4 -0.79 -4.17 -24.23
CA LYS A 4 -1.31 -3.55 -23.00
C LYS A 4 -0.69 -4.35 -21.85
N LEU A 5 0.30 -3.76 -21.17
CA LEU A 5 1.02 -4.42 -20.09
C LEU A 5 0.00 -4.53 -18.97
N ILE A 6 -0.73 -5.65 -18.93
CA ILE A 6 -1.75 -5.90 -17.92
C ILE A 6 -0.99 -5.90 -16.59
N ALA A 7 -1.13 -4.81 -15.84
CA ALA A 7 -0.52 -4.73 -14.53
C ALA A 7 -1.05 -5.90 -13.68
N PRO A 8 -0.21 -6.56 -12.88
CA PRO A 8 -0.69 -7.59 -11.99
C PRO A 8 -1.78 -7.00 -11.09
N LEU A 9 -2.85 -7.76 -10.84
CA LEU A 9 -4.03 -7.30 -10.09
C LEU A 9 -3.65 -6.67 -8.75
N GLN A 10 -2.61 -7.19 -8.09
CA GLN A 10 -2.05 -6.63 -6.87
C GLN A 10 -1.62 -5.17 -7.02
N LYS A 11 -0.97 -4.79 -8.13
CA LYS A 11 -0.55 -3.42 -8.39
C LYS A 11 -1.77 -2.52 -8.62
N ILE A 12 -2.78 -3.02 -9.33
CA ILE A 12 -4.04 -2.29 -9.57
C ILE A 12 -4.77 -2.03 -8.24
N LEU A 13 -4.83 -3.03 -7.36
CA LEU A 13 -5.47 -2.89 -6.05
C LEU A 13 -4.74 -1.86 -5.18
N LEU A 14 -3.40 -1.88 -5.15
CA LEU A 14 -2.61 -0.88 -4.42
C LEU A 14 -2.77 0.54 -4.99
N GLN A 15 -2.84 0.69 -6.31
CA GLN A 15 -3.14 1.98 -6.95
C GLN A 15 -4.53 2.51 -6.57
N LYS A 16 -5.49 1.61 -6.35
CA LYS A 16 -6.81 1.94 -5.80
C LYS A 16 -6.82 2.12 -4.27
N LYS A 17 -5.65 2.11 -3.62
CA LYS A 17 -5.48 2.21 -2.16
C LYS A 17 -6.18 1.07 -1.40
N LEU A 18 -6.30 -0.10 -2.03
CA LEU A 18 -6.90 -1.30 -1.46
C LEU A 18 -5.86 -2.34 -1.09
N CYS A 19 -6.09 -3.04 0.01
CA CYS A 19 -5.29 -4.20 0.39
C CYS A 19 -5.44 -5.31 -0.68
N PRO A 20 -4.34 -5.82 -1.27
CA PRO A 20 -4.40 -6.88 -2.28
C PRO A 20 -5.04 -8.20 -1.83
N ALA A 21 -5.22 -8.40 -0.52
CA ALA A 21 -5.67 -9.67 0.03
C ALA A 21 -7.07 -9.64 0.64
N CYS A 22 -7.46 -8.56 1.31
CA CYS A 22 -8.78 -8.43 1.94
C CYS A 22 -9.60 -7.26 1.39
N THR A 23 -9.13 -6.62 0.32
CA THR A 23 -9.77 -5.51 -0.41
C THR A 23 -10.20 -4.33 0.46
N SER A 24 -9.64 -4.22 1.66
CA SER A 24 -9.97 -3.14 2.58
C SER A 24 -9.26 -1.87 2.19
N ASP A 25 -9.93 -0.74 2.42
CA ASP A 25 -9.44 0.58 2.08
C ASP A 25 -8.33 1.00 3.04
N LEU A 26 -7.10 1.08 2.54
CA LEU A 26 -5.91 1.44 3.30
C LEU A 26 -5.96 2.90 3.76
N THR A 27 -6.75 3.77 3.11
CA THR A 27 -6.89 5.18 3.51
C THR A 27 -7.66 5.34 4.82
N LYS A 28 -8.52 4.38 5.17
CA LYS A 28 -9.38 4.40 6.35
C LYS A 28 -8.81 3.66 7.55
N GLU A 29 -7.65 3.02 7.38
CA GLU A 29 -6.98 2.31 8.46
C GLU A 29 -6.51 3.30 9.52
N LYS A 30 -6.87 3.02 10.78
CA LYS A 30 -6.55 3.89 11.92
C LYS A 30 -5.12 3.70 12.41
N ASP A 31 -4.53 2.53 12.17
CA ASP A 31 -3.16 2.23 12.56
C ASP A 31 -2.19 2.75 11.49
N ARG A 32 -1.90 4.05 11.59
CA ARG A 32 -0.90 4.76 10.79
C ARG A 32 0.20 5.29 11.69
N LYS A 33 1.44 4.92 11.40
CA LYS A 33 2.62 5.41 12.11
C LYS A 33 3.54 6.13 11.14
N THR A 34 3.85 7.39 11.42
CA THR A 34 4.87 8.14 10.67
C THR A 34 6.23 7.51 10.93
N ARG A 35 6.90 7.03 9.87
CA ARG A 35 8.27 6.47 9.96
C ARG A 35 9.30 7.54 9.62
N ARG A 36 9.05 8.28 8.56
CA ARG A 36 9.83 9.46 8.13
C ARG A 36 8.86 10.55 7.72
N ALA A 37 9.36 11.76 7.49
CA ALA A 37 8.51 12.90 7.12
C ALA A 37 7.60 12.60 5.91
N ASP A 38 8.11 11.82 4.96
CA ASP A 38 7.54 11.44 3.67
C ASP A 38 6.82 10.08 3.67
N THR A 39 6.95 9.26 4.72
CA THR A 39 6.44 7.88 4.71
C THR A 39 5.71 7.47 5.98
N GLU A 40 4.60 6.74 5.81
CA GLU A 40 3.78 6.18 6.87
C GLU A 40 3.70 4.65 6.76
N VAL A 41 3.85 3.97 7.89
CA VAL A 41 3.50 2.57 8.04
C VAL A 41 2.00 2.47 8.26
N VAL A 42 1.33 1.63 7.49
CA VAL A 42 -0.12 1.40 7.54
C VAL A 42 -0.35 -0.09 7.77
N THR A 43 -0.93 -0.44 8.91
CA THR A 43 -1.37 -1.81 9.18
C THR A 43 -2.80 -1.97 8.70
N CYS A 44 -3.01 -2.87 7.74
CA CYS A 44 -4.37 -3.22 7.32
C CYS A 44 -5.05 -4.08 8.38
N LYS A 45 -6.38 -4.04 8.48
CA LYS A 45 -7.19 -4.88 9.38
C LYS A 45 -6.92 -6.39 9.28
N CYS A 46 -6.36 -6.88 8.17
CA CYS A 46 -5.98 -8.28 8.00
C CYS A 46 -4.56 -8.59 8.52
N GLY A 47 -3.90 -7.65 9.20
CA GLY A 47 -2.55 -7.79 9.75
C GLY A 47 -1.40 -7.57 8.75
N ARG A 48 -1.68 -7.21 7.49
CA ARG A 48 -0.62 -6.92 6.50
C ARG A 48 -0.17 -5.48 6.63
N ILE A 49 1.15 -5.28 6.54
CA ILE A 49 1.77 -3.97 6.73
C ILE A 49 2.18 -3.40 5.36
N PHE A 50 1.86 -2.12 5.17
CA PHE A 50 2.14 -1.37 3.96
C PHE A 50 2.91 -0.09 4.32
N ILE A 51 3.69 0.40 3.36
CA ILE A 51 4.28 1.74 3.41
C ILE A 51 3.50 2.62 2.45
N TYR A 52 2.98 3.72 2.98
CA TYR A 52 2.41 4.81 2.23
C TYR A 52 3.47 5.88 2.04
N ASP A 53 3.80 6.15 0.77
CA ASP A 53 4.67 7.23 0.36
C ASP A 53 3.81 8.46 0.06
N LYS A 54 4.00 9.53 0.83
CA LYS A 54 3.20 10.76 0.74
C LYS A 54 3.53 11.57 -0.50
N ASP A 55 4.77 11.55 -0.93
CA ASP A 55 5.24 12.33 -2.08
C ASP A 55 4.70 11.74 -3.37
N LEU A 56 4.61 10.42 -3.44
CA LEU A 56 4.14 9.68 -4.61
C LEU A 56 2.65 9.28 -4.53
N ASP A 57 2.00 9.44 -3.38
CA ASP A 57 0.63 8.95 -3.08
C ASP A 57 0.43 7.46 -3.44
N ILE A 58 1.44 6.63 -3.15
CA ILE A 58 1.40 5.19 -3.45
C ILE A 58 1.52 4.34 -2.19
N TYR A 59 0.88 3.17 -2.24
CA TYR A 59 1.07 2.11 -1.25
C TYR A 59 1.96 1.02 -1.84
N ARG A 60 2.92 0.56 -1.05
CA ARG A 60 3.71 -0.64 -1.32
C ARG A 60 3.70 -1.55 -0.10
N ARG A 61 4.05 -2.83 -0.27
CA ARG A 61 4.28 -3.70 0.91
C ARG A 61 5.50 -3.20 1.68
N ALA A 62 5.43 -3.29 3.00
CA ALA A 62 6.58 -3.05 3.85
C ALA A 62 7.66 -4.11 3.60
N LEU A 63 8.91 -3.68 3.64
CA LEU A 63 10.07 -4.58 3.68
C LEU A 63 10.25 -5.11 5.10
N GLU A 64 11.00 -6.20 5.26
CA GLU A 64 11.26 -6.81 6.57
C GLU A 64 11.92 -5.85 7.55
N GLU A 65 12.78 -4.95 7.05
CA GLU A 65 13.45 -3.89 7.82
C GLU A 65 12.52 -2.74 8.26
N GLU A 66 11.25 -2.76 7.81
CA GLU A 66 10.26 -1.70 8.05
C GLU A 66 9.11 -2.15 8.96
N VAL A 67 9.13 -3.40 9.41
CA VAL A 67 8.12 -4.03 10.29
C VAL A 67 8.62 -4.09 11.73
#